data_AF-H1YIJ1-F1
#
_entry.id   AF-H1YIJ1-F1
#
_cell.length_a   1.000
_cell.length_b   1.000
_cell.length_c   1.000
_cell.angle_alpha   90.00
_cell.angle_beta   90.00
_cell.angle_gamma   90.00
#
_symmetry.space_group_name_H-M   'P 1'
#
loop_
_entity.id
_entity.type
_entity.pdbx_description
1 polymer ?
#
loop_
_entity_poly.entity_id
_entity_poly.type
_entity_poly.pdbx_seq_one_letter_code
_entity_poly.pdbx_strand_id
1 'polypeptide(L)'
;MKPNEETPMDETTLKDVLSDHVQELKDINDFIKKHQSQVEQKDKLLLEKEKLTQALLSNFEAKFKSIIIQAPKPDLSEVNATLDRRLTNINQTIEKRPIPITRQLRLTLFPEQIRSVEYVKAVLTRVIWCILTLVFMIFVYLLTDKHMK
;
A
#
# COMPACT_ATOMS: atom_id res chain seq x y z
N MET A 1 -105.51 13.71 7.22
CA MET A 1 -104.57 13.44 8.32
C MET A 1 -105.22 12.38 9.20
N LYS A 2 -104.70 11.14 9.17
CA LYS A 2 -105.09 10.10 10.13
C LYS A 2 -104.09 10.16 11.30
N PRO A 3 -104.56 10.03 12.56
CA PRO A 3 -103.71 10.15 13.73
C PRO A 3 -102.77 8.95 13.83
N ASN A 4 -101.55 9.18 14.32
CA ASN A 4 -100.57 8.15 14.64
C ASN A 4 -101.16 7.19 15.69
N GLU A 5 -101.33 5.93 15.33
CA GLU A 5 -101.50 4.83 16.28
C GLU A 5 -100.12 4.56 16.90
N GLU A 6 -99.93 4.99 18.15
CA GLU A 6 -98.81 4.55 18.97
C GLU A 6 -99.06 3.09 19.34
N THR A 7 -98.33 2.17 18.69
CA THR A 7 -98.31 0.76 19.04
C THR A 7 -97.69 0.62 20.44
N PRO A 8 -98.42 0.10 21.46
CA PRO A 8 -97.83 -0.15 22.76
C PRO A 8 -96.84 -1.31 22.61
N MET A 9 -95.55 -1.02 22.78
CA MET A 9 -94.51 -2.03 22.85
C MET A 9 -94.79 -2.90 24.09
N ASP A 10 -94.87 -4.23 23.92
CA ASP A 10 -95.13 -5.16 25.02
C ASP A 10 -94.02 -5.04 26.07
N GLU A 11 -94.40 -4.87 27.34
CA GLU A 11 -93.47 -4.60 28.46
C GLU A 11 -92.41 -5.71 28.61
N THR A 12 -92.75 -6.92 28.21
CA THR A 12 -91.84 -8.08 28.16
C THR A 12 -90.72 -7.88 27.14
N THR A 13 -91.05 -7.39 25.94
CA THR A 13 -90.09 -7.12 24.85
C THR A 13 -89.18 -5.95 25.22
N LEU A 14 -89.70 -4.92 25.87
CA LEU A 14 -88.90 -3.78 26.34
C LEU A 14 -87.88 -4.21 27.41
N LYS A 15 -88.28 -5.11 28.31
CA LYS A 15 -87.39 -5.66 29.35
C LYS A 15 -86.29 -6.53 28.77
N ASP A 16 -86.59 -7.34 27.75
CA ASP A 16 -85.60 -8.17 27.07
C ASP A 16 -84.58 -7.31 26.33
N VAL A 17 -85.03 -6.30 25.57
CA VAL A 17 -84.13 -5.34 24.90
C VAL A 17 -83.25 -4.58 25.89
N LEU A 18 -83.80 -4.19 27.05
CA LEU A 18 -83.03 -3.52 28.08
C LEU A 18 -81.99 -4.46 28.71
N SER A 19 -82.34 -5.72 28.94
CA SER A 19 -81.42 -6.74 29.44
C SER A 19 -80.27 -7.00 28.48
N ASP A 20 -80.57 -7.09 27.18
CA ASP A 20 -79.56 -7.27 26.13
C ASP A 20 -78.61 -6.06 26.07
N HIS A 21 -79.12 -4.83 26.12
CA HIS A 21 -78.27 -3.64 26.17
C HIS A 21 -77.42 -3.55 27.44
N VAL A 22 -77.95 -3.96 28.60
CA VAL A 22 -77.16 -4.01 29.83
C VAL A 22 -76.04 -5.05 29.70
N GLN A 23 -76.31 -6.18 29.05
CA GLN A 23 -75.32 -7.23 28.79
C GLN A 23 -74.26 -6.76 27.79
N GLU A 24 -74.64 -6.10 26.69
CA GLU A 24 -73.73 -5.50 25.73
C GLU A 24 -72.83 -4.44 26.38
N LEU A 25 -73.39 -3.56 27.21
CA LEU A 25 -72.61 -2.55 27.94
C LEU A 25 -71.59 -3.18 28.89
N LYS A 26 -71.96 -4.30 29.52
CA LYS A 26 -71.04 -5.06 30.37
C LYS A 26 -69.91 -5.67 29.55
N ASP A 27 -70.22 -6.28 28.42
CA ASP A 27 -69.24 -6.91 27.54
C ASP A 27 -68.28 -5.87 26.94
N ILE A 28 -68.79 -4.69 26.56
CA ILE A 28 -67.97 -3.55 26.11
C ILE A 28 -67.04 -3.08 27.24
N ASN A 29 -67.54 -2.93 28.46
CA ASN A 29 -66.73 -2.50 29.59
C ASN A 29 -65.62 -3.51 29.93
N ASP A 30 -65.93 -4.81 29.89
CA ASP A 30 -64.95 -5.87 30.12
C ASP A 30 -63.91 -5.93 29.00
N PHE A 31 -64.31 -5.69 27.74
CA PHE A 31 -63.38 -5.54 26.62
C PHE A 31 -62.45 -4.33 26.81
N ILE A 32 -62.98 -3.17 27.20
CA ILE A 32 -62.19 -1.96 27.47
C ILE A 32 -61.17 -2.21 28.57
N LYS A 33 -61.59 -2.80 29.70
CA LYS A 33 -60.68 -3.13 30.82
C LYS A 33 -59.57 -4.08 30.38
N LYS A 34 -59.91 -5.13 29.63
CA LYS A 34 -58.93 -6.07 29.10
C LYS A 34 -57.93 -5.36 28.18
N HIS A 35 -58.41 -4.52 27.27
CA HIS A 35 -57.56 -3.77 26.36
C HIS A 35 -56.64 -2.79 27.10
N GLN A 36 -57.16 -2.07 28.10
CA GLN A 36 -56.38 -1.16 28.94
C GLN A 36 -55.26 -1.90 29.67
N SER A 37 -55.55 -3.07 30.24
CA SER A 37 -54.53 -3.91 30.90
C SER A 37 -53.42 -4.36 29.94
N GLN A 38 -53.77 -4.64 28.68
CA GLN A 38 -52.80 -5.04 27.66
C GLN A 38 -51.93 -3.88 27.22
N VAL A 39 -52.50 -2.68 27.06
CA VAL A 39 -51.75 -1.46 26.75
C VAL A 39 -50.76 -1.16 27.86
N GLU A 40 -51.18 -1.19 29.13
CA GLU A 40 -50.29 -0.96 30.27
C GLU A 40 -49.14 -1.97 30.34
N GLN A 41 -49.39 -3.24 30.03
CA GLN A 41 -48.34 -4.26 29.97
C GLN A 41 -47.35 -3.98 28.82
N LYS A 42 -47.85 -3.60 27.64
CA LYS A 42 -47.00 -3.28 26.50
C LYS A 42 -46.15 -2.04 26.76
N ASP A 43 -46.71 -1.01 27.38
CA ASP A 43 -45.98 0.21 27.74
C ASP A 43 -44.86 -0.08 28.76
N LYS A 44 -45.13 -0.92 29.76
CA LYS A 44 -44.10 -1.38 30.71
C LYS A 44 -42.95 -2.10 30.02
N LEU A 45 -43.26 -3.03 29.11
CA LEU A 45 -42.25 -3.76 28.35
C LEU A 45 -41.45 -2.83 27.42
N LEU A 46 -42.10 -1.86 26.78
CA LEU A 46 -41.44 -0.88 25.93
C LEU A 46 -40.46 -0.05 26.75
N LEU A 47 -40.87 0.44 27.91
CA LEU A 47 -40.05 1.23 28.82
C LEU A 47 -38.84 0.44 29.36
N GLU A 48 -39.00 -0.85 29.66
CA GLU A 48 -37.88 -1.73 30.01
C GLU A 48 -36.90 -1.90 28.84
N LYS A 49 -37.39 -2.09 27.62
CA LYS A 49 -36.56 -2.23 26.42
C LYS A 49 -35.79 -0.94 26.10
N GLU A 50 -36.42 0.21 26.27
CA GLU A 50 -35.75 1.51 26.11
C GLU A 50 -34.61 1.68 27.13
N LYS A 51 -34.87 1.37 28.41
CA LYS A 51 -33.83 1.41 29.45
C LYS A 51 -32.64 0.51 29.12
N LEU A 52 -32.89 -0.72 28.66
CA LEU A 52 -31.82 -1.65 28.27
C LEU A 52 -31.02 -1.12 27.07
N THR A 53 -31.71 -0.60 26.05
CA THR A 53 -31.08 -0.01 24.86
C THR A 53 -30.19 1.17 25.25
N GLN A 54 -30.69 2.06 26.11
CA GLN A 54 -29.94 3.22 26.58
C GLN A 54 -28.71 2.81 27.39
N ALA A 55 -28.82 1.78 28.25
CA ALA A 55 -27.69 1.24 28.98
C ALA A 55 -26.62 0.61 28.06
N LEU A 56 -27.05 -0.11 27.01
CA LEU A 56 -26.14 -0.68 26.02
C LEU A 56 -25.41 0.41 25.22
N LEU A 57 -26.12 1.45 24.78
CA LEU A 57 -25.54 2.59 24.08
C LEU A 57 -24.52 3.32 24.97
N SER A 58 -24.86 3.57 26.24
CA SER A 58 -23.95 4.20 27.20
C SER A 58 -22.69 3.37 27.44
N ASN A 59 -22.82 2.05 27.59
CA ASN A 59 -21.70 1.13 27.75
C ASN A 59 -20.80 1.12 26.50
N PHE A 60 -21.41 1.08 25.31
CA PHE A 60 -20.69 1.19 24.05
C PHE A 60 -19.93 2.51 23.98
N GLU A 61 -20.58 3.65 24.19
CA GLU A 61 -19.93 4.96 24.15
C GLU A 61 -18.76 5.06 25.15
N ALA A 62 -18.93 4.55 26.37
CA ALA A 62 -17.87 4.51 27.37
C ALA A 62 -16.67 3.66 26.91
N LYS A 63 -16.91 2.48 26.35
CA LYS A 63 -15.85 1.60 25.83
C LYS A 63 -15.12 2.26 24.66
N PHE A 64 -15.83 2.83 23.71
CA PHE A 64 -15.22 3.40 22.51
C PHE A 64 -14.50 4.73 22.76
N LYS A 65 -14.96 5.55 23.72
CA LYS A 65 -14.19 6.73 24.17
C LYS A 65 -12.80 6.38 24.70
N SER A 66 -12.65 5.20 25.29
CA SER A 66 -11.36 4.75 25.84
C SER A 66 -10.41 4.15 24.79
N ILE A 67 -10.91 3.82 23.59
CA ILE A 67 -10.09 3.24 22.52
C ILE A 67 -9.40 4.38 21.77
N ILE A 68 -8.29 4.85 22.33
CA ILE A 68 -7.34 5.68 21.58
C ILE A 68 -6.49 4.72 20.75
N ILE A 69 -6.79 4.61 19.46
CA ILE A 69 -5.94 3.87 18.52
C ILE A 69 -4.66 4.69 18.32
N GLN A 70 -3.67 4.44 19.17
CA GLN A 70 -2.33 4.98 18.97
C GLN A 70 -1.67 4.16 17.87
N ALA A 71 -1.56 4.75 16.68
CA ALA A 71 -0.75 4.17 15.62
C ALA A 71 0.69 3.98 16.15
N PRO A 72 1.34 2.82 15.91
CA PRO A 72 2.74 2.66 16.24
C PRO A 72 3.54 3.76 15.53
N LYS A 73 4.57 4.29 16.20
CA LYS A 73 5.47 5.26 15.57
C LYS A 73 6.02 4.66 14.28
N PRO A 74 6.09 5.43 13.18
CA PRO A 74 6.63 4.93 11.92
C PRO A 74 8.06 4.44 12.15
N ASP A 75 8.34 3.21 11.75
CA ASP A 75 9.70 2.67 11.79
C ASP A 75 10.50 3.28 10.63
N LEU A 76 11.45 4.13 10.98
CA LEU A 76 12.35 4.81 10.04
C LEU A 76 13.73 4.13 9.98
N SER A 77 13.88 2.94 10.56
CA SER A 77 15.17 2.23 10.64
C SER A 77 15.75 1.93 9.25
N GLU A 78 14.93 1.47 8.29
CA GLU A 78 15.37 1.24 6.91
C GLU A 78 15.85 2.52 6.21
N VAL A 79 15.15 3.63 6.43
CA VAL A 79 15.49 4.93 5.84
C VAL A 79 16.85 5.39 6.38
N ASN A 80 17.05 5.32 7.70
CA ASN A 80 18.31 5.68 8.33
C ASN A 80 19.46 4.77 7.87
N ALA A 81 19.24 3.45 7.82
CA ALA A 81 20.26 2.50 7.35
C ALA A 81 20.65 2.74 5.88
N THR A 82 19.69 3.12 5.04
CA THR A 82 19.94 3.48 3.65
C THR A 82 20.74 4.79 3.56
N LEU A 83 20.41 5.79 4.38
CA LEU A 83 21.12 7.06 4.43
C LEU A 83 22.59 6.85 4.83
N ASP A 84 22.84 6.07 5.88
CA ASP A 84 24.17 5.76 6.39
C ASP A 84 25.02 4.99 5.35
N ARG A 85 24.42 4.02 4.65
CA ARG A 85 25.09 3.32 3.54
C ARG A 85 25.45 4.26 2.39
N ARG A 86 24.60 5.23 2.06
CA ARG A 86 24.88 6.21 0.99
C ARG A 86 25.99 7.17 1.41
N LEU A 87 25.96 7.67 2.64
CA LEU A 87 27.00 8.55 3.20
C LEU A 87 28.37 7.88 3.25
N THR A 88 28.42 6.63 3.71
CA THR A 88 29.66 5.84 3.74
C THR A 88 30.22 5.57 2.34
N ASN A 89 29.37 5.26 1.36
CA ASN A 89 29.79 5.11 -0.04
C ASN A 89 30.34 6.41 -0.64
N ILE A 90 29.73 7.56 -0.32
CA ILE A 90 30.22 8.87 -0.77
C ILE A 90 31.59 9.15 -0.16
N ASN A 91 31.75 8.96 1.15
CA ASN A 91 33.04 9.16 1.83
C ASN A 91 34.13 8.25 1.24
N GLN A 92 33.83 6.98 1.01
CA GLN A 92 34.78 6.05 0.37
C GLN A 92 35.13 6.44 -1.06
N THR A 93 34.18 7.00 -1.82
CA THR A 93 34.42 7.45 -3.19
C THR A 93 35.31 8.70 -3.21
N ILE A 94 35.11 9.61 -2.25
CA ILE A 94 35.95 10.80 -2.06
C ILE A 94 37.36 10.40 -1.63
N GLU A 95 37.49 9.50 -0.65
CA GLU A 95 38.78 9.00 -0.15
C GLU A 95 39.59 8.29 -1.22
N LYS A 96 38.94 7.43 -2.01
CA LYS A 96 39.62 6.68 -3.08
C LYS A 96 40.11 7.57 -4.21
N ARG A 97 39.61 8.81 -4.30
CA ARG A 97 39.80 9.79 -5.38
C ARG A 97 39.46 9.19 -6.76
N PRO A 98 38.99 9.98 -7.74
CA PRO A 98 38.88 9.49 -9.10
C PRO A 98 40.28 9.09 -9.59
N ILE A 99 40.43 7.84 -10.03
CA ILE A 99 41.69 7.33 -10.59
C ILE A 99 42.07 8.27 -11.74
N PRO A 100 43.26 8.89 -11.73
CA PRO A 100 43.66 9.76 -12.82
C PRO A 100 43.65 8.96 -14.12
N ILE A 101 42.92 9.46 -15.13
CA ILE A 101 42.86 8.85 -16.46
C ILE A 101 44.23 9.02 -17.13
N THR A 102 45.15 8.10 -16.85
CA THR A 102 46.44 8.08 -17.55
C THR A 102 46.20 7.51 -18.94
N ARG A 103 46.07 8.38 -19.95
CA ARG A 103 46.16 7.97 -21.36
C ARG A 103 47.58 7.51 -21.64
N GLN A 104 47.88 6.26 -21.36
CA GLN A 104 49.15 5.65 -21.77
C GLN A 104 49.08 5.41 -23.28
N LEU A 105 49.65 6.33 -24.06
CA LEU A 105 50.03 6.09 -25.45
C LEU A 105 51.15 5.04 -25.44
N ARG A 106 50.78 3.77 -25.25
CA ARG A 106 51.68 2.63 -25.45
C ARG A 106 51.88 2.48 -26.95
N LEU A 107 52.99 3.00 -27.47
CA LEU A 107 53.45 2.72 -28.82
C LEU A 107 53.94 1.26 -28.85
N THR A 108 53.02 0.30 -28.96
CA THR A 108 53.35 -1.13 -29.03
C THR A 108 53.93 -1.47 -30.40
N LEU A 109 55.25 -1.29 -30.55
CA LEU A 109 56.00 -1.91 -31.66
C LEU A 109 55.91 -3.44 -31.63
N PHE A 110 55.53 -4.02 -30.49
CA PHE A 110 55.24 -5.44 -30.32
C PHE A 110 53.85 -5.59 -29.69
N PRO A 111 52.85 -6.14 -30.41
CA PRO A 111 51.58 -6.51 -29.79
C PRO A 111 51.86 -7.65 -28.79
N GLU A 112 51.63 -7.40 -27.50
CA GLU A 112 51.82 -8.37 -26.40
C GLU A 112 51.13 -9.73 -26.65
N GLN A 113 50.16 -9.78 -27.57
CA GLN A 113 49.38 -10.97 -27.90
C GLN A 113 50.05 -11.95 -28.88
N ILE A 114 51.13 -11.59 -29.56
CA ILE A 114 51.82 -12.48 -30.53
C ILE A 114 53.22 -12.82 -30.04
N ARG A 115 53.30 -13.48 -28.88
CA ARG A 115 54.55 -14.06 -28.36
C ARG A 115 54.87 -15.39 -29.06
N SER A 116 54.78 -15.45 -30.38
CA SER A 116 55.32 -16.58 -31.15
C SER A 116 56.80 -16.30 -31.42
N VAL A 117 57.66 -17.26 -31.05
CA VAL A 117 59.13 -17.17 -31.24
C VAL A 117 59.46 -16.89 -32.71
N GLU A 118 58.61 -17.36 -33.62
CA GLU A 118 58.71 -17.18 -35.06
C GLU A 118 58.55 -15.71 -35.49
N TYR A 119 57.60 -14.98 -34.90
CA TYR A 119 57.39 -13.58 -35.24
C TYR A 119 58.56 -12.70 -34.78
N VAL A 120 59.07 -12.96 -33.57
CA VAL A 120 60.27 -12.28 -33.06
C VAL A 120 61.48 -12.54 -33.96
N LYS A 121 61.70 -13.80 -34.37
CA LYS A 121 62.75 -14.15 -35.32
C LYS A 121 62.59 -13.44 -36.66
N ALA A 122 61.37 -13.37 -37.19
CA ALA A 122 61.10 -12.72 -38.47
C ALA A 122 61.35 -11.20 -38.43
N VAL A 123 60.86 -10.52 -37.38
CA VAL A 123 61.07 -9.07 -37.19
C VAL A 123 62.55 -8.78 -36.97
N LEU A 124 63.22 -9.51 -36.09
CA LEU A 124 64.65 -9.33 -35.81
C LEU A 124 65.50 -9.54 -37.08
N THR A 125 65.18 -10.57 -37.87
CA THR A 125 65.87 -10.84 -39.14
C THR A 125 65.71 -9.66 -40.11
N ARG A 126 64.50 -9.11 -40.25
CA ARG A 126 64.25 -7.93 -41.12
C ARG A 126 65.01 -6.70 -40.64
N VAL A 127 65.08 -6.49 -39.32
CA VAL A 127 65.84 -5.37 -38.72
C VAL A 127 67.34 -5.52 -38.98
N ILE A 128 67.89 -6.71 -38.76
CA ILE A 128 69.31 -7.01 -39.03
C ILE A 128 69.64 -6.79 -40.51
N TRP A 129 68.78 -7.26 -41.43
CA TRP A 129 68.94 -7.03 -42.85
C TRP A 129 68.91 -5.53 -43.21
N CYS A 130 68.00 -4.75 -42.62
CA CYS A 130 67.97 -3.30 -42.84
C CYS A 130 69.25 -2.60 -42.36
N ILE A 131 69.80 -3.00 -41.22
CA ILE A 131 71.05 -2.43 -40.72
C ILE A 131 72.22 -2.83 -41.63
N LEU A 132 72.28 -4.10 -42.05
CA LEU A 132 73.32 -4.61 -42.94
C LEU A 132 73.33 -3.89 -44.29
N THR A 133 72.16 -3.66 -44.90
CA THR A 133 72.05 -2.94 -46.18
C THR A 133 72.47 -1.48 -46.03
N LEU A 134 72.15 -0.84 -44.91
CA LEU A 134 72.54 0.54 -44.63
C LEU A 134 74.07 0.65 -44.48
N VAL A 135 74.70 -0.26 -43.74
CA VAL A 135 76.17 -0.33 -43.63
C VAL A 135 76.83 -0.62 -44.98
N PHE A 136 76.27 -1.54 -45.76
CA PHE A 136 76.76 -1.84 -47.10
C PHE A 136 76.67 -0.61 -48.02
N MET A 137 75.57 0.14 -47.96
CA MET A 137 75.41 1.36 -48.74
C MET A 137 76.46 2.41 -48.38
N ILE A 138 76.73 2.61 -47.08
CA ILE A 138 77.80 3.50 -46.61
C ILE A 138 79.17 3.03 -47.12
N PHE A 139 79.43 1.73 -47.09
CA PHE A 139 80.69 1.17 -47.57
C PHE A 139 80.89 1.37 -49.08
N VAL A 140 79.87 1.12 -49.89
CA VAL A 140 79.89 1.39 -51.34
C VAL A 140 80.11 2.87 -51.61
N TYR A 141 79.45 3.75 -50.86
CA TYR A 141 79.64 5.20 -50.98
C TYR A 141 81.10 5.59 -50.73
N LEU A 142 81.72 5.09 -49.66
CA LEU A 142 83.13 5.34 -49.33
C LEU A 142 84.10 4.78 -50.39
N LEU A 143 83.80 3.61 -50.96
CA LEU A 143 84.62 3.00 -52.00
C LEU A 143 84.57 3.78 -53.32
N THR A 144 83.39 4.29 -53.68
CA THR A 144 83.18 5.08 -54.90
C THR A 144 83.87 6.45 -54.77
N ASP A 145 83.77 7.10 -53.62
CA ASP A 145 84.47 8.37 -53.34
C ASP A 145 85.99 8.24 -53.43
N LYS A 146 86.53 7.07 -53.02
CA LYS A 146 87.98 6.79 -53.08
C LYS A 146 88.49 6.51 -54.51
N HIS A 147 87.65 6.00 -55.41
CA HIS A 147 88.04 5.71 -56.80
C HIS A 147 87.79 6.87 -57.78
N MET A 148 87.04 7.90 -57.38
CA MET A 148 86.77 9.11 -58.17
C MET A 148 87.76 10.27 -57.89
N LYS A 149 88.82 10.00 -57.11
CA LYS A 149 90.00 10.85 -56.90
C LYS A 149 91.22 10.23 -57.56
#